data_AF-A0AAW4XQ63-F1
#
_entry.id   AF-A0AAW4XQ63-F1
#
_cell.length_a   1.000
_cell.length_b   1.000
_cell.length_c   1.000
_cell.angle_alpha   90.00
_cell.angle_beta   90.00
_cell.angle_gamma   90.00
#
_symmetry.space_group_name_H-M   'P 1'
#
loop_
_entity.id
_entity.type
_entity.pdbx_description
1 polymer ?
#
loop_
_entity_poly.entity_id
_entity_poly.type
_entity_poly.pdbx_seq_one_letter_code
_entity_poly.pdbx_strand_id
1 'polypeptide(L)'
;MSNPQDPARSDRHTGTHLTRTRACCDRCAELTGVDGAGVAIFASDTTRDLVYATDTVVEQIDELQFTLREGPCLTAYRTSVPELHPDLADPTATHWPMFTLEVLDLGVRALFAFPLAVGNATNIGVL
;
A
#
# COMPACT_ATOMS: atom_id res chain seq x y z
N MET A 1 16.29 41.03 -21.83
CA MET A 1 15.54 41.65 -20.73
C MET A 1 14.87 40.52 -19.95
N SER A 2 15.51 40.12 -18.85
CA SER A 2 15.00 39.10 -17.93
C SER A 2 13.73 39.59 -17.23
N ASN A 3 12.76 38.68 -17.04
CA ASN A 3 11.94 38.72 -15.84
C ASN A 3 11.96 37.32 -15.19
N PRO A 4 12.59 37.16 -14.01
CA PRO A 4 12.72 35.89 -13.31
C PRO A 4 11.55 35.63 -12.33
N GLN A 5 11.11 34.37 -12.30
CA GLN A 5 10.49 33.62 -11.20
C GLN A 5 9.38 34.27 -10.34
N ASP A 6 8.21 33.61 -10.35
CA ASP A 6 7.47 33.33 -9.11
C ASP A 6 7.29 31.80 -8.98
N PRO A 7 8.06 31.10 -8.12
CA PRO A 7 7.92 29.68 -7.88
C PRO A 7 7.06 29.34 -6.65
N ALA A 8 6.35 30.30 -6.03
CA ALA A 8 5.74 30.11 -4.71
C ALA A 8 4.25 29.71 -4.72
N ARG A 9 3.79 28.90 -5.69
CA ARG A 9 2.37 28.50 -5.76
C ARG A 9 2.11 27.02 -6.08
N SER A 10 2.72 26.07 -5.37
CA SER A 10 2.21 24.67 -5.35
C SER A 10 2.35 23.84 -4.06
N ASP A 11 2.73 24.38 -2.90
CA ASP A 11 3.03 23.52 -1.72
C ASP A 11 1.92 23.39 -0.65
N ARG A 12 0.75 24.01 -0.83
CA ARG A 12 -0.28 23.99 0.24
C ARG A 12 -1.27 22.81 0.16
N HIS A 13 -1.31 22.08 -0.96
CA HIS A 13 -2.29 21.00 -1.16
C HIS A 13 -1.76 19.63 -0.71
N THR A 14 -0.46 19.36 -0.87
CA THR A 14 0.19 18.08 -0.54
C THR A 14 0.17 17.76 0.96
N GLY A 15 0.38 18.75 1.83
CA GLY A 15 0.44 18.54 3.28
C GLY A 15 -0.89 18.14 3.94
N THR A 16 -2.03 18.55 3.37
CA THR A 16 -3.36 18.27 3.96
C THR A 16 -3.87 16.87 3.57
N HIS A 17 -3.59 16.41 2.35
CA HIS A 17 -4.00 15.07 1.89
C HIS A 17 -3.25 13.97 2.64
N LEU A 18 -1.94 14.12 2.83
CA LEU A 18 -1.13 13.18 3.61
C LEU A 18 -1.61 13.06 5.07
N THR A 19 -2.11 14.16 5.65
CA THR A 19 -2.66 14.15 7.02
C THR A 19 -3.94 13.31 7.12
N ARG A 20 -4.80 13.33 6.10
CA ARG A 20 -6.03 12.51 6.06
C ARG A 20 -5.73 11.05 5.79
N THR A 21 -4.79 10.74 4.89
CA THR A 21 -4.36 9.36 4.63
C THR A 21 -3.78 8.74 5.89
N ARG A 22 -2.87 9.44 6.59
CA ARG A 22 -2.35 9.03 7.90
C ARG A 22 -3.48 8.70 8.87
N ALA A 23 -4.37 9.66 9.11
CA ALA A 23 -5.47 9.47 10.08
C ALA A 23 -6.39 8.29 9.70
N CYS A 24 -6.57 8.02 8.41
CA CYS A 24 -7.31 6.86 7.92
C CYS A 24 -6.57 5.55 8.26
N CYS A 25 -5.29 5.44 7.90
CA CYS A 25 -4.47 4.25 8.15
C CYS A 25 -4.35 3.96 9.65
N ASP A 26 -4.02 4.97 10.46
CA ASP A 26 -3.91 4.85 11.90
C ASP A 26 -5.25 4.37 12.50
N ARG A 27 -6.38 4.94 12.03
CA ARG A 27 -7.71 4.55 12.51
C ARG A 27 -8.13 3.16 12.04
N CYS A 28 -7.75 2.75 10.83
CA CYS A 28 -7.95 1.40 10.33
C CYS A 28 -7.20 0.40 11.22
N ALA A 29 -5.92 0.65 11.50
CA ALA A 29 -5.11 -0.19 12.38
C ALA A 29 -5.74 -0.32 13.78
N GLU A 30 -6.18 0.79 14.38
CA GLU A 30 -6.87 0.79 15.66
C GLU A 30 -8.17 -0.01 15.66
N LEU A 31 -8.97 0.09 14.59
CA LEU A 31 -10.29 -0.55 14.52
C LEU A 31 -10.23 -2.04 14.22
N THR A 32 -9.25 -2.47 13.43
CA THR A 32 -9.10 -3.88 13.04
C THR A 32 -8.14 -4.64 13.96
N GLY A 33 -7.31 -3.93 14.72
CA GLY A 33 -6.31 -4.53 15.60
C GLY A 33 -5.12 -5.12 14.85
N VAL A 34 -4.85 -4.65 13.62
CA VAL A 34 -3.62 -5.01 12.90
C VAL A 34 -2.42 -4.22 13.44
N ASP A 35 -1.24 -4.81 13.33
CA ASP A 35 0.00 -4.22 13.84
C ASP A 35 0.47 -3.00 13.02
N GLY A 36 0.07 -2.92 11.75
CA GLY A 36 0.42 -1.81 10.86
C GLY A 36 -0.52 -1.72 9.65
N ALA A 37 -0.53 -0.55 8.99
CA ALA A 37 -1.31 -0.27 7.81
C ALA A 37 -0.56 0.66 6.86
N GLY A 38 -0.80 0.53 5.55
CA GLY A 38 -0.21 1.38 4.53
C GLY A 38 -1.20 1.69 3.42
N VAL A 39 -0.95 2.73 2.64
CA VAL A 39 -1.72 3.00 1.42
C VAL A 39 -0.76 3.23 0.28
N ALA A 40 -0.93 2.47 -0.79
CA ALA A 40 -0.20 2.64 -2.03
C ALA A 40 -1.15 3.05 -3.16
N ILE A 41 -0.71 3.96 -4.02
CA ILE A 41 -1.42 4.39 -5.22
C ILE A 41 -0.65 3.91 -6.44
N PHE A 42 -1.36 3.31 -7.39
CA PHE A 42 -0.77 2.71 -8.57
C PHE A 42 -1.11 3.55 -9.80
N ALA A 43 -0.09 3.90 -10.58
CA ALA A 43 -0.26 4.45 -11.92
C ALA A 43 -0.31 3.32 -12.98
N SER A 44 0.36 2.20 -12.69
CA SER A 44 0.35 0.97 -13.48
C SER A 44 0.75 -0.21 -12.58
N ASP A 45 0.83 -1.42 -13.14
CA ASP A 45 1.36 -2.59 -12.41
C ASP A 45 2.89 -2.56 -12.21
N THR A 46 3.57 -1.55 -12.76
CA THR A 46 5.02 -1.33 -12.64
C THR A 46 5.37 0.00 -11.98
N THR A 47 4.40 0.89 -11.82
CA THR A 47 4.60 2.23 -11.27
C THR A 47 3.59 2.47 -10.16
N ARG A 48 4.08 2.68 -8.95
CA ARG A 48 3.27 3.02 -7.79
C ARG A 48 4.03 3.90 -6.82
N ASP A 49 3.30 4.58 -5.96
CA ASP A 49 3.82 5.34 -4.83
C ASP A 49 3.21 4.82 -3.52
N LEU A 50 4.04 4.54 -2.54
CA LEU A 50 3.62 4.34 -1.15
C LEU A 50 3.31 5.71 -0.55
N VAL A 51 2.02 6.01 -0.36
CA VAL A 51 1.56 7.32 0.12
C VAL A 51 1.75 7.45 1.63
N TYR A 52 1.55 6.35 2.35
CA TYR A 52 1.73 6.30 3.79
C TYR A 52 1.98 4.86 4.27
N ALA A 53 2.75 4.74 5.34
CA ALA A 53 2.94 3.52 6.13
C ALA A 53 2.99 3.91 7.62
N THR A 54 2.40 3.09 8.48
CA THR A 54 2.43 3.30 9.94
C THR A 54 3.81 3.10 10.53
N ASP A 55 4.63 2.25 9.92
CA ASP A 55 5.93 1.83 10.41
C ASP A 55 6.81 1.28 9.26
N THR A 56 8.07 0.99 9.58
CA THR A 56 9.07 0.48 8.64
C THR A 56 8.77 -0.94 8.15
N VAL A 57 8.05 -1.77 8.91
CA VAL A 57 7.70 -3.12 8.45
C VAL A 57 6.72 -3.03 7.29
N VAL A 58 5.74 -2.12 7.38
CA VAL A 58 4.81 -1.85 6.27
C VAL A 58 5.55 -1.30 5.04
N GLU A 59 6.54 -0.41 5.22
CA GLU A 59 7.40 0.08 4.12
C GLU A 59 8.14 -1.08 3.44
N GLN A 60 8.73 -1.98 4.22
CA GLN A 60 9.44 -3.15 3.70
C GLN A 60 8.52 -4.14 2.97
N ILE A 61 7.31 -4.38 3.48
CA ILE A 61 6.30 -5.20 2.79
C ILE A 61 5.98 -4.60 1.42
N ASP A 62 5.76 -3.28 1.33
CA ASP A 62 5.52 -2.62 0.05
C ASP A 62 6.71 -2.83 -0.90
N GLU A 63 7.94 -2.53 -0.46
CA GLU A 63 9.17 -2.73 -1.25
C GLU A 63 9.34 -4.16 -1.77
N LEU A 64 9.03 -5.17 -0.95
CA LEU A 64 9.06 -6.59 -1.36
C LEU A 64 8.07 -6.86 -2.50
N GLN A 65 6.84 -6.33 -2.42
CA GLN A 65 5.86 -6.49 -3.49
C GLN A 65 6.27 -5.77 -4.78
N PHE A 66 7.04 -4.68 -4.69
CA PHE A 66 7.64 -4.04 -5.87
C PHE A 66 8.67 -4.94 -6.52
N THR A 67 9.63 -5.37 -5.71
CA THR A 67 10.86 -6.02 -6.14
C THR A 67 10.56 -7.40 -6.71
N LEU A 68 9.75 -8.17 -5.99
CA LEU A 68 9.42 -9.55 -6.34
C LEU A 68 8.28 -9.61 -7.36
N ARG A 69 7.49 -8.53 -7.50
CA ARG A 69 6.27 -8.50 -8.31
C ARG A 69 5.26 -9.58 -7.91
N GLU A 70 5.25 -9.87 -6.62
CA GLU A 70 4.40 -10.84 -5.95
C GLU A 70 3.73 -10.17 -4.75
N GLY A 71 2.66 -10.74 -4.23
CA GLY A 71 2.03 -10.31 -2.99
C GLY A 71 0.60 -9.79 -3.14
N PRO A 72 -0.12 -9.70 -2.01
CA PRO A 72 -1.55 -9.44 -1.98
C PRO A 72 -1.94 -8.06 -2.49
N CYS A 73 -1.16 -7.01 -2.26
CA CYS A 73 -1.50 -5.67 -2.75
C CYS A 73 -1.44 -5.63 -4.28
N LEU A 74 -0.44 -6.26 -4.90
CA LEU A 74 -0.36 -6.31 -6.35
C LEU A 74 -1.50 -7.14 -6.96
N THR A 75 -1.84 -8.28 -6.35
CA THR A 75 -2.98 -9.09 -6.81
C THR A 75 -4.30 -8.34 -6.62
N ALA A 76 -4.56 -7.76 -5.46
CA ALA A 76 -5.76 -6.99 -5.18
C ALA A 76 -5.94 -5.81 -6.15
N TYR A 77 -4.85 -5.08 -6.44
CA TYR A 77 -4.86 -4.02 -7.44
C TYR A 77 -5.22 -4.54 -8.84
N ARG A 78 -4.71 -5.70 -9.24
CA ARG A 78 -4.97 -6.28 -10.57
C ARG A 78 -6.37 -6.86 -10.72
N THR A 79 -6.91 -7.46 -9.66
CA THR A 79 -8.18 -8.20 -9.72
C THR A 79 -9.39 -7.38 -9.29
N SER A 80 -9.19 -6.23 -8.62
CA SER A 80 -10.25 -5.50 -7.91
C SER A 80 -10.94 -6.34 -6.83
N VAL A 81 -10.26 -7.37 -6.30
CA VAL A 81 -10.79 -8.24 -5.24
C VAL A 81 -9.89 -8.12 -4.01
N PRO A 82 -10.46 -8.02 -2.78
CA PRO A 82 -9.67 -8.07 -1.56
C PRO A 82 -8.90 -9.38 -1.41
N GLU A 83 -7.64 -9.28 -1.00
CA GLU A 83 -6.79 -10.43 -0.65
C GLU A 83 -6.74 -10.52 0.88
N LEU A 84 -7.21 -11.62 1.45
CA LEU A 84 -7.36 -11.80 2.90
C LEU A 84 -6.58 -13.03 3.35
N HIS A 85 -5.41 -12.80 3.96
CA HIS A 85 -4.49 -13.86 4.35
C HIS A 85 -4.26 -13.81 5.86
N PRO A 86 -5.14 -14.47 6.67
CA PRO A 86 -5.01 -14.47 8.13
C PRO A 86 -3.83 -15.30 8.66
N ASP A 87 -3.26 -16.18 7.83
CA ASP A 87 -2.01 -16.87 8.11
C ASP A 87 -1.21 -17.10 6.82
N LEU A 88 -0.13 -16.34 6.63
CA LEU A 88 0.79 -16.46 5.50
C LEU A 88 1.63 -17.74 5.57
N ALA A 89 1.75 -18.38 6.73
CA ALA A 89 2.49 -19.64 6.87
C ALA A 89 1.67 -20.84 6.38
N ASP A 90 0.39 -20.68 6.04
CA ASP A 90 -0.40 -21.73 5.41
C ASP A 90 0.03 -21.90 3.94
N PRO A 91 0.67 -23.04 3.59
CA PRO A 91 1.17 -23.28 2.24
C PRO A 91 0.05 -23.46 1.21
N THR A 92 -1.21 -23.60 1.64
CA THR A 92 -2.37 -23.71 0.75
C THR A 92 -3.04 -22.37 0.48
N ALA A 93 -2.73 -21.35 1.29
CA ALA A 93 -3.39 -20.04 1.24
C ALA A 93 -2.68 -19.03 0.34
N THR A 94 -1.37 -19.19 0.11
CA THR A 94 -0.57 -18.20 -0.63
C THR A 94 -0.05 -18.73 -1.97
N HIS A 95 0.01 -17.85 -2.97
CA HIS A 95 0.53 -18.17 -4.31
C HIS A 95 1.74 -17.31 -4.69
N TRP A 96 2.43 -16.77 -3.68
CA TRP A 96 3.55 -15.83 -3.79
C TRP A 96 4.77 -16.38 -3.03
N PRO A 97 5.42 -17.43 -3.54
CA PRO A 97 6.39 -18.20 -2.76
C PRO A 97 7.58 -17.35 -2.29
N MET A 98 8.10 -16.44 -3.12
CA MET A 98 9.25 -15.62 -2.73
C MET A 98 8.82 -14.53 -1.75
N PHE A 99 7.71 -13.86 -2.03
CA PHE A 99 7.19 -12.82 -1.14
C PHE A 99 6.81 -13.36 0.24
N THR A 100 6.11 -14.48 0.30
CA THR A 100 5.70 -15.10 1.57
C THR A 100 6.91 -15.45 2.43
N LEU A 101 7.99 -15.98 1.85
CA LEU A 101 9.22 -16.29 2.58
C LEU A 101 9.84 -15.04 3.21
N GLU A 102 10.05 -13.99 2.42
CA GLU A 102 10.68 -12.74 2.90
C GLU A 102 9.81 -12.04 3.96
N VAL A 103 8.49 -12.02 3.79
CA VAL A 103 7.56 -11.38 4.73
C VAL A 103 7.45 -12.14 6.05
N LEU A 104 7.52 -13.48 6.02
CA LEU A 104 7.59 -14.28 7.24
C LEU A 104 8.88 -14.03 8.02
N ASP A 105 10.01 -13.81 7.33
CA ASP A 105 11.29 -13.46 7.95
C ASP A 105 11.27 -12.07 8.61
N LEU A 106 10.42 -11.15 8.13
CA LEU A 106 10.10 -9.89 8.81
C LEU A 106 9.19 -10.05 10.04
N GLY A 107 8.71 -11.27 10.32
CA GLY A 107 7.84 -11.60 11.45
C GLY A 107 6.34 -11.38 11.20
N VAL A 108 5.95 -11.05 9.96
CA VAL A 108 4.55 -10.80 9.60
C VAL A 108 3.83 -12.13 9.36
N ARG A 109 2.72 -12.34 10.07
CA ARG A 109 1.94 -13.58 9.99
C ARG A 109 0.64 -13.46 9.20
N ALA A 110 0.07 -12.27 9.11
CA ALA A 110 -1.17 -12.02 8.41
C ALA A 110 -1.04 -10.76 7.55
N LEU A 111 -1.72 -10.74 6.41
CA LEU A 111 -1.74 -9.58 5.52
C LEU A 111 -3.10 -9.49 4.82
N PHE A 112 -3.67 -8.29 4.78
CA PHE A 112 -4.96 -8.01 4.19
C PHE A 112 -4.81 -6.82 3.25
N ALA A 113 -5.20 -6.97 1.99
CA ALA A 113 -5.08 -5.93 0.98
C ALA A 113 -6.45 -5.61 0.39
N PHE A 114 -6.86 -4.36 0.47
CA PHE A 114 -8.16 -3.89 0.02
C PHE A 114 -8.00 -2.94 -1.17
N PRO A 115 -8.51 -3.28 -2.36
CA PRO A 115 -8.41 -2.40 -3.52
C PRO A 115 -9.21 -1.12 -3.29
N LEU A 116 -8.57 0.02 -3.57
CA LEU A 116 -9.17 1.34 -3.53
C LEU A 116 -9.61 1.71 -4.95
N ALA A 117 -10.92 1.84 -5.16
CA ALA A 117 -11.49 2.18 -6.46
C ALA A 117 -12.16 3.57 -6.45
N VAL A 118 -12.06 4.28 -7.56
CA VAL A 118 -12.82 5.51 -7.81
C VAL A 118 -13.93 5.20 -8.82
N GLY A 119 -15.17 5.44 -8.40
CA GLY A 119 -16.34 5.09 -9.20
C GLY A 119 -16.46 3.57 -9.36
N ASN A 120 -16.90 3.13 -10.55
CA ASN A 120 -17.44 1.78 -10.73
C ASN A 120 -16.44 0.79 -11.33
N ALA A 121 -15.20 1.19 -11.65
CA ALA A 121 -14.30 0.32 -12.43
C ALA A 121 -12.78 0.58 -12.31
N THR A 122 -12.34 1.72 -11.75
CA THR A 122 -10.91 2.06 -11.78
C THR A 122 -10.29 1.91 -10.40
N ASN A 123 -9.54 0.83 -10.20
CA ASN A 123 -8.64 0.73 -9.05
C ASN A 123 -7.54 1.78 -9.19
N ILE A 124 -7.34 2.56 -8.15
CA ILE A 124 -6.28 3.56 -8.06
C ILE A 124 -5.22 3.19 -7.04
N GLY A 125 -5.51 2.24 -6.14
CA GLY A 125 -4.62 1.94 -5.05
C GLY A 125 -5.04 0.73 -4.23
N VAL A 126 -4.34 0.56 -3.12
CA VAL A 126 -4.58 -0.48 -2.13
C VAL A 126 -4.33 0.09 -0.74
N LEU A 127 -5.19 -0.30 0.20
CA LEU A 127 -5.00 -0.19 1.65
C LEU A 127 -4.55 -1.55 2.19
#